data_AF-A0A2V7K1T7-F1
#
_entry.id   AF-A0A2V7K1T7-F1
#
_cell.length_a   1.000
_cell.length_b   1.000
_cell.length_c   1.000
_cell.angle_alpha   90.00
_cell.angle_beta   90.00
_cell.angle_gamma   90.00
#
_symmetry.space_group_name_H-M   'P 1'
#
loop_
_entity.id
_entity.type
_entity.pdbx_description
1 polymer ?
#
loop_
_entity_poly.entity_id
_entity_poly.type
_entity_poly.pdbx_seq_one_letter_code
_entity_poly.pdbx_strand_id
1 'polypeptide(L)'
;MTIPRNALLGGGALAVALAFACTEGPDPVAPEFGTTGSATHATSYSGRATVVQATVLGLSTKLGDTGPLPSSGGAEEASLLDASVPDLLTAKVVHATTVGQGNASRSEASVANLMLTVAGNTISAGFLEARATAQCTDGGATASGSSEIATLTVNNQTITVSGEPNQTISLLGGAVLIINEQTSERPGDITVNALHVRVDDITDVVISSAHADIRCEAGPPPVGCSGGDFVTGGGWITPSGAKANFGVAGGIKQGAFWGHLVYNDHGPHGPQVKGTSVSDYEVVSGTTTRHIEGTAEINGQGGFTYKVDATDNGEPGRNDVFALSLSNGYSAKGSLDGGNIQLHTPACQ
;
A
#
# COMPACT_ATOMS: atom_id res chain seq x y z
N MET A 1 -15.81 -64.55 14.00
CA MET A 1 -14.41 -64.10 13.82
C MET A 1 -14.30 -62.84 14.65
N THR A 2 -13.76 -62.99 15.86
CA THR A 2 -14.29 -62.30 17.04
C THR A 2 -13.15 -61.79 17.93
N ILE A 3 -13.17 -60.46 18.18
CA ILE A 3 -12.80 -59.72 19.43
C ILE A 3 -11.26 -59.56 19.68
N PRO A 4 -10.76 -58.68 20.58
CA PRO A 4 -10.39 -57.26 20.35
C PRO A 4 -9.07 -56.84 21.09
N ARG A 5 -8.86 -55.51 21.22
CA ARG A 5 -8.17 -54.73 22.30
C ARG A 5 -7.07 -55.41 23.13
N ASN A 6 -5.93 -54.72 23.30
CA ASN A 6 -5.10 -54.88 24.50
C ASN A 6 -4.70 -53.53 25.11
N ALA A 7 -4.86 -53.47 26.43
CA ALA A 7 -4.44 -52.41 27.33
C ALA A 7 -3.33 -52.96 28.26
N LEU A 8 -2.35 -52.11 28.53
CA LEU A 8 -1.63 -51.87 29.80
C LEU A 8 -1.12 -53.02 30.70
N LEU A 9 0.08 -52.74 31.24
CA LEU A 9 0.71 -53.12 32.52
C LEU A 9 1.75 -54.27 32.54
N GLY A 10 3.00 -53.88 32.81
CA GLY A 10 3.63 -54.18 34.11
C GLY A 10 4.74 -55.24 34.19
N GLY A 11 5.92 -54.80 34.65
CA GLY A 11 7.02 -55.63 35.19
C GLY A 11 8.06 -56.05 34.14
N GLY A 12 9.35 -55.76 34.22
CA GLY A 12 10.23 -55.50 35.36
C GLY A 12 11.24 -56.64 35.46
N ALA A 13 12.49 -56.43 35.00
CA ALA A 13 13.73 -56.93 35.62
C ALA A 13 14.96 -56.84 34.67
N LEU A 14 16.05 -56.37 35.27
CA LEU A 14 17.47 -56.68 35.02
C LEU A 14 18.06 -56.38 33.62
N ALA A 15 18.86 -55.31 33.57
CA ALA A 15 20.02 -55.25 32.69
C ALA A 15 21.22 -54.64 33.44
N VAL A 16 22.33 -55.36 33.29
CA VAL A 16 23.63 -55.26 33.96
C VAL A 16 24.30 -53.90 33.69
N ALA A 17 24.88 -53.30 34.73
CA ALA A 17 25.78 -52.15 34.59
C ALA A 17 27.14 -52.63 34.05
N LEU A 18 27.50 -52.20 32.83
CA LEU A 18 28.89 -52.17 32.37
C LEU A 18 29.34 -50.71 32.36
N ALA A 19 30.23 -50.36 33.29
CA ALA A 19 30.98 -49.12 33.26
C ALA A 19 32.12 -49.26 32.23
N PHE A 20 32.00 -48.58 31.09
CA PHE A 20 33.15 -48.24 30.25
C PHE A 20 33.58 -46.81 30.58
N ALA A 21 34.75 -46.69 31.18
CA ALA A 21 35.46 -45.44 31.32
C ALA A 21 36.02 -45.03 29.95
N CYS A 22 35.47 -43.97 29.36
CA CYS A 22 36.08 -43.25 28.25
C CYS A 22 36.48 -41.88 28.78
N THR A 23 37.78 -41.60 28.71
CA THR A 23 38.41 -40.33 29.06
C THR A 23 37.92 -39.23 28.11
N GLU A 24 37.29 -38.19 28.65
CA GLU A 24 36.92 -36.97 27.92
C GLU A 24 38.21 -36.22 27.54
N GLY A 25 38.55 -36.22 26.25
CA GLY A 25 39.48 -35.24 25.70
C GLY A 25 38.75 -33.91 25.51
N PRO A 26 39.43 -32.76 25.68
CA PRO A 26 38.80 -31.46 25.47
C PRO A 26 38.34 -31.34 24.01
N ASP A 27 37.07 -30.97 23.82
CA ASP A 27 36.46 -30.74 22.52
C ASP A 27 37.26 -29.69 21.71
N PRO A 28 37.52 -29.92 20.41
CA PRO A 28 38.03 -28.88 19.55
C PRO A 28 36.97 -27.79 19.41
N VAL A 29 37.30 -26.58 19.89
CA VAL A 29 36.49 -25.37 19.75
C VAL A 29 36.16 -25.19 18.27
N ALA A 30 34.86 -25.26 17.93
CA ALA A 30 34.38 -24.94 16.61
C ALA A 30 34.74 -23.49 16.26
N PRO A 31 35.15 -23.18 15.02
CA PRO A 31 35.41 -21.80 14.64
C PRO A 31 34.11 -20.99 14.73
N GLU A 32 34.10 -19.98 15.58
CA GLU A 32 33.08 -18.94 15.58
C GLU A 32 33.18 -18.18 14.26
N PHE A 33 32.25 -18.48 13.34
CA PHE A 33 32.01 -17.62 12.19
C PHE A 33 31.34 -16.35 12.70
N GLY A 34 32.15 -15.34 13.05
CA GLY A 34 31.65 -13.99 13.31
C GLY A 34 31.03 -13.43 12.03
N THR A 35 29.71 -13.48 11.92
CA THR A 35 28.97 -12.70 10.92
C THR A 35 29.02 -11.23 11.33
N THR A 36 30.11 -10.56 10.96
CA THR A 36 30.22 -9.10 11.03
C THR A 36 29.46 -8.47 9.86
N GLY A 37 28.16 -8.76 9.75
CA GLY A 37 27.28 -7.96 8.92
C GLY A 37 27.14 -6.60 9.57
N SER A 38 27.69 -5.56 8.95
CA SER A 38 27.41 -4.19 9.40
C SER A 38 25.95 -3.90 9.07
N ALA A 39 25.13 -3.62 10.09
CA ALA A 39 23.77 -3.13 9.88
C ALA A 39 23.80 -1.94 8.91
N THR A 40 22.79 -1.80 8.05
CA THR A 40 22.66 -0.64 7.16
C THR A 40 21.53 0.25 7.62
N HIS A 41 21.65 1.56 7.40
CA HIS A 41 20.59 2.51 7.70
C HIS A 41 20.31 3.42 6.51
N ALA A 42 19.12 4.02 6.48
CA ALA A 42 18.75 4.99 5.47
C ALA A 42 19.46 6.33 5.70
N THR A 43 20.10 6.86 4.66
CA THR A 43 20.73 8.19 4.68
C THR A 43 19.94 9.23 3.93
N SER A 44 19.09 8.81 3.00
CA SER A 44 18.09 9.67 2.37
C SER A 44 16.93 8.85 1.81
N TYR A 45 15.77 9.50 1.73
CA TYR A 45 14.57 8.98 1.12
C TYR A 45 14.25 9.77 -0.14
N SER A 46 13.50 9.16 -1.05
CA SER A 46 12.78 9.85 -2.11
C SER A 46 11.51 9.04 -2.40
N GLY A 47 10.50 9.73 -2.89
CA GLY A 47 9.21 9.13 -3.14
C GLY A 47 8.25 10.14 -3.72
N ARG A 48 7.28 9.66 -4.47
CA ARG A 48 6.18 10.47 -5.00
C ARG A 48 5.07 9.53 -5.43
N ALA A 49 3.85 9.89 -5.13
CA ALA A 49 2.68 9.23 -5.68
C ALA A 49 1.86 10.23 -6.49
N THR A 50 1.40 9.82 -7.67
CA THR A 50 0.53 10.64 -8.51
C THR A 50 -0.53 9.79 -9.18
N VAL A 51 -1.80 10.11 -8.95
CA VAL A 51 -2.91 9.31 -9.48
C VAL A 51 -3.17 9.55 -10.96
N VAL A 52 -3.11 10.79 -11.44
CA VAL A 52 -3.24 11.09 -12.87
C VAL A 52 -2.05 11.92 -13.30
N GLN A 53 -1.32 11.45 -14.31
CA GLN A 53 -0.32 12.23 -15.04
C GLN A 53 -0.64 12.06 -16.51
N ALA A 54 -1.08 13.13 -17.18
CA ALA A 54 -1.46 13.05 -18.58
C ALA A 54 -0.83 14.19 -19.36
N THR A 55 -0.20 13.85 -20.48
CA THR A 55 0.28 14.77 -21.50
C THR A 55 -0.40 14.43 -22.80
N VAL A 56 -1.22 15.35 -23.32
CA VAL A 56 -1.96 15.18 -24.59
C VAL A 56 -1.65 16.38 -25.46
N LEU A 57 -1.06 16.15 -26.65
CA LEU A 57 -0.69 17.22 -27.58
C LEU A 57 0.17 18.32 -26.93
N GLY A 58 1.08 17.92 -26.04
CA GLY A 58 1.98 18.84 -25.32
C GLY A 58 1.36 19.58 -24.13
N LEU A 59 0.08 19.38 -23.84
CA LEU A 59 -0.57 19.90 -22.63
C LEU A 59 -0.52 18.87 -21.52
N SER A 60 0.11 19.23 -20.40
CA SER A 60 0.25 18.35 -19.24
C SER A 60 -0.70 18.71 -18.11
N THR A 61 -1.29 17.70 -17.48
CA THR A 61 -2.13 17.81 -16.28
C THR A 61 -1.76 16.75 -15.26
N LYS A 62 -1.89 17.10 -13.97
CA LYS A 62 -1.66 16.20 -12.85
C LYS A 62 -2.78 16.35 -11.82
N LEU A 63 -3.30 15.24 -11.32
CA LEU A 63 -4.32 15.21 -10.26
C LEU A 63 -3.91 14.17 -9.20
N GLY A 64 -4.14 14.49 -7.92
CA GLY A 64 -3.77 13.61 -6.80
C GLY A 64 -2.26 13.38 -6.73
N ASP A 65 -1.48 14.46 -6.69
CA ASP A 65 -0.02 14.44 -6.63
C ASP A 65 0.46 14.81 -5.22
N THR A 66 1.19 13.92 -4.57
CA THR A 66 1.78 14.20 -3.24
C THR A 66 2.88 15.27 -3.30
N GLY A 67 3.44 15.52 -4.48
CA GLY A 67 4.75 16.17 -4.60
C GLY A 67 5.89 15.23 -4.18
N PRO A 68 7.15 15.68 -4.31
CA PRO A 68 8.31 14.89 -3.91
C PRO A 68 8.43 14.81 -2.38
N LEU A 69 8.71 13.61 -1.88
CA LEU A 69 9.08 13.39 -0.49
C LEU A 69 10.44 14.07 -0.20
N PRO A 70 10.58 14.81 0.91
CA PRO A 70 11.87 15.36 1.32
C PRO A 70 12.93 14.27 1.55
N SER A 71 14.20 14.58 1.27
CA SER A 71 15.29 13.62 1.48
C SER A 71 15.50 13.20 2.93
N SER A 72 15.04 14.02 3.88
CA SER A 72 14.99 13.72 5.31
C SER A 72 13.90 12.71 5.70
N GLY A 73 13.01 12.35 4.77
CA GLY A 73 11.82 11.57 5.05
C GLY A 73 10.64 12.43 5.48
N GLY A 74 9.62 11.79 6.06
CA GLY A 74 8.33 12.39 6.41
C GLY A 74 7.19 11.67 5.70
N ALA A 75 6.05 12.35 5.59
CA ALA A 75 4.85 11.85 4.93
C ALA A 75 4.18 12.96 4.11
N GLU A 76 3.81 12.70 2.86
CA GLU A 76 3.03 13.59 2.00
C GLU A 76 1.80 12.85 1.46
N GLU A 77 0.68 13.57 1.29
CA GLU A 77 -0.58 13.02 0.79
C GLU A 77 -1.23 13.95 -0.22
N ALA A 78 -2.08 13.36 -1.05
CA ALA A 78 -3.05 14.10 -1.84
C ALA A 78 -4.30 13.25 -2.05
N SER A 79 -5.46 13.90 -2.02
CA SER A 79 -6.72 13.22 -2.31
C SER A 79 -7.74 14.11 -3.00
N LEU A 80 -8.60 13.49 -3.80
CA LEU A 80 -9.78 14.12 -4.41
C LEU A 80 -10.93 13.12 -4.39
N LEU A 81 -12.13 13.58 -4.03
CA LEU A 81 -13.31 12.73 -4.14
C LEU A 81 -13.68 12.47 -5.60
N ASP A 82 -13.52 13.50 -6.44
CA ASP A 82 -13.82 13.49 -7.87
C ASP A 82 -12.63 14.06 -8.64
N ALA A 83 -12.27 13.39 -9.74
CA ALA A 83 -11.28 13.89 -10.69
C ALA A 83 -11.86 13.86 -12.10
N SER A 84 -11.67 14.94 -12.84
CA SER A 84 -12.10 15.04 -14.23
C SER A 84 -11.15 15.89 -15.05
N VAL A 85 -10.78 15.40 -16.22
CA VAL A 85 -10.13 16.16 -17.28
C VAL A 85 -11.05 16.10 -18.49
N PRO A 86 -11.55 17.25 -19.00
CA PRO A 86 -12.47 17.28 -20.14
C PRO A 86 -11.96 16.44 -21.31
N ASP A 87 -12.87 15.67 -21.92
CA ASP A 87 -12.63 14.78 -23.06
C ASP A 87 -11.57 13.68 -22.88
N LEU A 88 -10.98 13.57 -21.68
CA LEU A 88 -9.92 12.61 -21.38
C LEU A 88 -10.33 11.63 -20.29
N LEU A 89 -10.74 12.11 -19.12
CA LEU A 89 -10.82 11.26 -17.93
C LEU A 89 -11.90 11.70 -16.96
N THR A 90 -12.59 10.73 -16.37
CA THR A 90 -13.31 10.88 -15.10
C THR A 90 -12.89 9.77 -14.14
N ALA A 91 -12.80 10.08 -12.86
CA ALA A 91 -12.44 9.14 -11.81
C ALA A 91 -13.02 9.58 -10.45
N LYS A 92 -13.10 8.63 -9.51
CA LYS A 92 -13.56 8.84 -8.13
C LYS A 92 -12.49 8.37 -7.15
N VAL A 93 -12.55 8.88 -5.92
CA VAL A 93 -11.71 8.41 -4.79
C VAL A 93 -10.23 8.34 -5.18
N VAL A 94 -9.69 9.49 -5.57
CA VAL A 94 -8.27 9.68 -5.86
C VAL A 94 -7.53 9.74 -4.53
N HIS A 95 -6.56 8.84 -4.35
CA HIS A 95 -5.75 8.74 -3.17
C HIS A 95 -4.28 8.59 -3.55
N ALA A 96 -3.41 9.38 -2.93
CA ALA A 96 -1.97 9.21 -3.04
C ALA A 96 -1.31 9.51 -1.69
N THR A 97 -0.31 8.70 -1.33
CA THR A 97 0.55 8.91 -0.17
C THR A 97 1.98 8.52 -0.47
N THR A 98 2.94 9.20 0.15
CA THR A 98 4.33 8.78 0.20
C THR A 98 4.87 9.00 1.60
N VAL A 99 5.54 7.99 2.17
CA VAL A 99 6.09 8.00 3.52
C VAL A 99 7.50 7.46 3.47
N GLY A 100 8.46 8.20 4.02
CA GLY A 100 9.83 7.72 4.21
C GLY A 100 10.27 7.91 5.65
N GLN A 101 10.59 6.81 6.32
CA GLN A 101 11.11 6.80 7.68
C GLN A 101 11.77 5.47 8.03
N GLY A 102 12.62 5.47 9.04
CA GLY A 102 13.35 4.28 9.49
C GLY A 102 14.26 3.71 8.40
N ASN A 103 13.92 2.53 7.90
CA ASN A 103 14.64 1.86 6.83
C ASN A 103 13.86 1.80 5.52
N ALA A 104 12.73 2.49 5.38
CA ALA A 104 11.87 2.34 4.19
C ALA A 104 11.36 3.67 3.63
N SER A 105 11.19 3.70 2.31
CA SER A 105 10.36 4.66 1.58
C SER A 105 9.23 3.88 0.91
N ARG A 106 7.98 4.32 1.10
CA ARG A 106 6.77 3.67 0.60
C ARG A 106 5.88 4.71 -0.07
N SER A 107 5.44 4.42 -1.29
CA SER A 107 4.49 5.25 -2.02
C SER A 107 3.33 4.41 -2.52
N GLU A 108 2.14 5.00 -2.49
CA GLU A 108 0.90 4.38 -2.93
C GLU A 108 0.07 5.40 -3.69
N ALA A 109 -0.50 5.00 -4.82
CA ALA A 109 -1.49 5.76 -5.56
C ALA A 109 -2.66 4.85 -5.93
N SER A 110 -3.89 5.24 -5.62
CA SER A 110 -5.09 4.50 -5.99
C SER A 110 -6.24 5.38 -6.48
N VAL A 111 -7.11 4.78 -7.27
CA VAL A 111 -8.27 5.43 -7.87
C VAL A 111 -9.40 4.45 -8.11
N ALA A 112 -10.64 4.91 -7.95
CA ALA A 112 -11.85 4.16 -8.22
C ALA A 112 -12.58 4.67 -9.47
N ASN A 113 -13.37 3.80 -10.09
CA ASN A 113 -14.29 4.14 -11.18
C ASN A 113 -13.65 4.98 -12.29
N LEU A 114 -12.47 4.56 -12.74
CA LEU A 114 -11.78 5.17 -13.86
C LEU A 114 -12.61 4.98 -15.14
N MET A 115 -12.77 6.06 -15.88
CA MET A 115 -13.10 6.06 -17.30
C MET A 115 -12.13 7.01 -18.01
N LEU A 116 -11.37 6.46 -18.95
CA LEU A 116 -10.33 7.13 -19.71
C LEU A 116 -10.63 7.00 -21.21
N THR A 117 -10.54 8.09 -21.95
CA THR A 117 -10.67 8.11 -23.41
C THR A 117 -9.39 8.65 -24.03
N VAL A 118 -8.64 7.78 -24.71
CA VAL A 118 -7.34 8.13 -25.32
C VAL A 118 -7.27 7.55 -26.73
N ALA A 119 -6.97 8.41 -27.70
CA ALA A 119 -6.83 8.04 -29.11
C ALA A 119 -8.00 7.19 -29.66
N GLY A 120 -9.23 7.53 -29.26
CA GLY A 120 -10.45 6.81 -29.67
C GLY A 120 -10.71 5.49 -28.95
N ASN A 121 -9.86 5.09 -28.00
CA ASN A 121 -10.08 3.93 -27.14
C ASN A 121 -10.73 4.38 -25.82
N THR A 122 -11.69 3.60 -25.32
CA THR A 122 -12.27 3.77 -23.98
C THR A 122 -11.71 2.71 -23.06
N ILE A 123 -11.07 3.13 -21.98
CA ILE A 123 -10.46 2.25 -20.97
C ILE A 123 -11.16 2.54 -19.65
N SER A 124 -11.67 1.52 -18.99
CA SER A 124 -12.30 1.66 -17.67
C SER A 124 -11.81 0.62 -16.69
N ALA A 125 -11.75 1.01 -15.43
CA ALA A 125 -11.38 0.15 -14.32
C ALA A 125 -12.17 0.54 -13.07
N GLY A 126 -12.67 -0.46 -12.35
CA GLY A 126 -13.40 -0.24 -11.09
C GLY A 126 -12.48 0.13 -9.93
N PHE A 127 -11.22 -0.28 -9.98
CA PHE A 127 -10.16 0.11 -9.04
C PHE A 127 -8.79 -0.09 -9.67
N LEU A 128 -7.87 0.84 -9.41
CA LEU A 128 -6.46 0.73 -9.73
C LEU A 128 -5.64 1.18 -8.53
N GLU A 129 -4.59 0.44 -8.23
CA GLU A 129 -3.61 0.81 -7.21
C GLU A 129 -2.20 0.46 -7.70
N ALA A 130 -1.25 1.34 -7.44
CA ALA A 130 0.18 1.09 -7.57
C ALA A 130 0.86 1.32 -6.23
N ARG A 131 1.77 0.40 -5.87
CA ARG A 131 2.61 0.49 -4.67
C ARG A 131 4.07 0.32 -5.04
N ALA A 132 4.91 1.17 -4.48
CA ALA A 132 6.37 1.10 -4.57
C ALA A 132 6.95 1.13 -3.16
N THR A 133 7.87 0.22 -2.86
CA THR A 133 8.62 0.18 -1.61
C THR A 133 10.10 0.08 -1.90
N ALA A 134 10.89 0.92 -1.25
CA ALA A 134 12.35 0.84 -1.20
C ALA A 134 12.78 0.67 0.26
N GLN A 135 13.69 -0.26 0.55
CA GLN A 135 14.09 -0.60 1.92
C GLN A 135 15.61 -0.80 2.05
N CYS A 136 16.17 -0.37 3.17
CA CYS A 136 17.51 -0.76 3.61
C CYS A 136 17.47 -2.10 4.33
N THR A 137 18.27 -3.04 3.87
CA THR A 137 18.47 -4.37 4.45
C THR A 137 19.95 -4.59 4.73
N ASP A 138 20.32 -5.61 5.51
CA ASP A 138 21.74 -5.96 5.72
C ASP A 138 22.53 -6.21 4.42
N GLY A 139 21.83 -6.55 3.33
CA GLY A 139 22.40 -6.71 1.98
C GLY A 139 22.48 -5.42 1.16
N GLY A 140 22.14 -4.27 1.74
CA GLY A 140 22.02 -2.98 1.06
C GLY A 140 20.58 -2.61 0.70
N ALA A 141 20.44 -1.64 -0.19
CA ALA A 141 19.14 -1.13 -0.63
C ALA A 141 18.43 -2.13 -1.54
N THR A 142 17.16 -2.38 -1.28
CA THR A 142 16.26 -3.22 -2.08
C THR A 142 15.01 -2.45 -2.45
N ALA A 143 14.33 -2.84 -3.52
CA ALA A 143 13.04 -2.26 -3.89
C ALA A 143 12.09 -3.33 -4.44
N SER A 144 10.80 -3.12 -4.23
CA SER A 144 9.73 -3.98 -4.69
C SER A 144 8.51 -3.15 -5.07
N GLY A 145 7.72 -3.69 -5.99
CA GLY A 145 6.61 -2.99 -6.61
C GLY A 145 5.47 -3.93 -6.95
N SER A 146 4.24 -3.43 -6.85
CA SER A 146 3.05 -4.18 -7.25
C SER A 146 1.92 -3.24 -7.67
N SER A 147 1.02 -3.75 -8.50
CA SER A 147 -0.23 -3.06 -8.82
C SER A 147 -1.43 -3.98 -8.62
N GLU A 148 -2.55 -3.44 -8.15
CA GLU A 148 -3.84 -4.13 -8.12
C GLU A 148 -4.82 -3.47 -9.08
N ILE A 149 -5.49 -4.27 -9.91
CA ILE A 149 -6.36 -3.78 -10.98
C ILE A 149 -7.64 -4.61 -10.98
N ALA A 150 -8.77 -3.96 -10.73
CA ALA A 150 -10.07 -4.60 -10.71
C ALA A 150 -10.91 -4.16 -11.91
N THR A 151 -11.56 -5.13 -12.56
CA THR A 151 -12.56 -4.90 -13.62
C THR A 151 -12.06 -4.03 -14.78
N LEU A 152 -10.84 -4.29 -15.25
CA LEU A 152 -10.27 -3.59 -16.40
C LEU A 152 -10.96 -3.99 -17.70
N THR A 153 -11.46 -3.02 -18.44
CA THR A 153 -12.02 -3.21 -19.78
C THR A 153 -11.48 -2.17 -20.76
N VAL A 154 -11.32 -2.58 -22.00
CA VAL A 154 -10.94 -1.73 -23.13
C VAL A 154 -12.00 -1.90 -24.21
N ASN A 155 -12.63 -0.82 -24.66
CA ASN A 155 -13.69 -0.83 -25.68
C ASN A 155 -14.78 -1.87 -25.36
N ASN A 156 -15.21 -1.94 -24.10
CA ASN A 156 -16.17 -2.91 -23.54
C ASN A 156 -15.72 -4.38 -23.54
N GLN A 157 -14.45 -4.67 -23.81
CA GLN A 157 -13.88 -6.01 -23.70
C GLN A 157 -13.05 -6.11 -22.42
N THR A 158 -13.33 -7.14 -21.62
CA THR A 158 -12.55 -7.43 -20.41
C THR A 158 -11.13 -7.80 -20.78
N ILE A 159 -10.17 -7.17 -20.11
CA ILE A 159 -8.75 -7.50 -20.23
C ILE A 159 -8.35 -8.38 -19.06
N THR A 160 -7.73 -9.51 -19.35
CA THR A 160 -7.11 -10.36 -18.33
C THR A 160 -5.82 -9.71 -17.86
N VAL A 161 -5.75 -9.36 -16.58
CA VAL A 161 -4.53 -8.86 -15.93
C VAL A 161 -3.73 -10.06 -15.45
N SER A 162 -2.50 -10.22 -15.93
CA SER A 162 -1.63 -11.37 -15.56
C SER A 162 -1.03 -11.25 -14.16
N GLY A 163 -0.86 -10.01 -13.68
CA GLY A 163 -0.10 -9.70 -12.46
C GLY A 163 1.40 -9.58 -12.69
N GLU A 164 1.91 -10.04 -13.83
CA GLU A 164 3.32 -9.89 -14.20
C GLU A 164 3.66 -8.42 -14.50
N PRO A 165 4.89 -7.96 -14.21
CA PRO A 165 5.34 -6.63 -14.59
C PRO A 165 5.29 -6.42 -16.12
N ASN A 166 4.94 -5.20 -16.52
CA ASN A 166 5.04 -4.70 -17.90
C ASN A 166 4.21 -5.48 -18.92
N GLN A 167 3.00 -5.93 -18.55
CA GLN A 167 2.06 -6.54 -19.49
C GLN A 167 1.60 -5.50 -20.52
N THR A 168 1.70 -5.82 -21.81
CA THR A 168 1.32 -4.89 -22.90
C THR A 168 0.09 -5.35 -23.68
N ILE A 169 -0.77 -4.39 -24.05
CA ILE A 169 -1.95 -4.58 -24.89
C ILE A 169 -1.91 -3.54 -26.00
N SER A 170 -1.87 -3.99 -27.25
CA SER A 170 -1.99 -3.10 -28.42
C SER A 170 -3.44 -2.64 -28.58
N LEU A 171 -3.61 -1.35 -28.79
CA LEU A 171 -4.91 -0.69 -28.96
C LEU A 171 -5.07 -0.16 -30.38
N LEU A 172 -6.28 0.32 -30.69
CA LEU A 172 -6.53 0.97 -31.98
C LEU A 172 -5.73 2.27 -32.10
N GLY A 173 -5.38 2.65 -33.33
CA GLY A 173 -4.70 3.93 -33.60
C GLY A 173 -3.23 3.98 -33.19
N GLY A 174 -2.57 2.82 -32.99
CA GLY A 174 -1.16 2.76 -32.60
C GLY A 174 -0.91 2.95 -31.10
N ALA A 175 -1.98 3.10 -30.30
CA ALA A 175 -1.86 3.21 -28.86
C ALA A 175 -1.41 1.88 -28.22
N VAL A 176 -0.64 1.97 -27.14
CA VAL A 176 -0.23 0.83 -26.33
C VAL A 176 -0.64 1.09 -24.89
N LEU A 177 -1.36 0.13 -24.31
CA LEU A 177 -1.62 0.09 -22.87
C LEU A 177 -0.60 -0.85 -22.22
N ILE A 178 0.13 -0.33 -21.24
CA ILE A 178 1.05 -1.07 -20.38
C ILE A 178 0.40 -1.17 -19.00
N ILE A 179 0.32 -2.39 -18.48
CA ILE A 179 -0.30 -2.75 -17.21
C ILE A 179 0.81 -3.19 -16.26
N ASN A 180 0.73 -2.74 -15.00
CA ASN A 180 1.75 -3.02 -13.99
C ASN A 180 3.15 -2.66 -14.50
N GLU A 181 3.31 -1.47 -15.09
CA GLU A 181 4.61 -1.04 -15.60
C GLU A 181 5.55 -0.83 -14.41
N GLN A 182 6.70 -1.50 -14.41
CA GLN A 182 7.70 -1.39 -13.36
C GLN A 182 9.06 -1.08 -13.96
N THR A 183 9.69 -0.03 -13.45
CA THR A 183 11.04 0.40 -13.84
C THR A 183 11.90 0.66 -12.61
N SER A 184 13.17 0.30 -12.71
CA SER A 184 14.19 0.53 -11.67
C SER A 184 15.52 0.84 -12.34
N GLU A 185 16.20 1.88 -11.89
CA GLU A 185 17.53 2.24 -12.39
C GLU A 185 18.66 1.68 -11.51
N ARG A 186 18.36 1.41 -10.24
CA ARG A 186 19.31 0.91 -9.24
C ARG A 186 18.61 0.09 -8.14
N PRO A 187 19.37 -0.68 -7.33
CA PRO A 187 18.83 -1.21 -6.09
C PRO A 187 18.33 -0.08 -5.18
N GLY A 188 17.19 -0.29 -4.53
CA GLY A 188 16.57 0.72 -3.69
C GLY A 188 15.78 1.79 -4.44
N ASP A 189 15.53 1.63 -5.73
CA ASP A 189 14.70 2.52 -6.55
C ASP A 189 13.68 1.69 -7.34
N ILE A 190 12.42 2.14 -7.35
CA ILE A 190 11.39 1.58 -8.22
C ILE A 190 10.28 2.60 -8.50
N THR A 191 9.80 2.59 -9.74
CA THR A 191 8.55 3.24 -10.15
C THR A 191 7.58 2.18 -10.63
N VAL A 192 6.34 2.26 -10.16
CA VAL A 192 5.24 1.39 -10.54
C VAL A 192 4.08 2.22 -11.06
N ASN A 193 3.60 1.91 -12.26
CA ASN A 193 2.39 2.50 -12.82
C ASN A 193 1.34 1.40 -12.99
N ALA A 194 0.13 1.61 -12.45
CA ALA A 194 -0.94 0.62 -12.60
C ALA A 194 -1.36 0.52 -14.07
N LEU A 195 -1.60 1.68 -14.73
CA LEU A 195 -1.81 1.78 -16.17
C LEU A 195 -0.94 2.88 -16.77
N HIS A 196 -0.37 2.61 -17.94
CA HIS A 196 0.32 3.59 -18.76
C HIS A 196 -0.12 3.43 -20.22
N VAL A 197 -0.80 4.44 -20.75
CA VAL A 197 -1.23 4.50 -22.16
C VAL A 197 -0.30 5.44 -22.92
N ARG A 198 0.32 4.94 -23.98
CA ARG A 198 1.21 5.72 -24.85
C ARG A 198 0.73 5.69 -26.30
N VAL A 199 0.87 6.80 -27.00
CA VAL A 199 0.60 6.92 -28.44
C VAL A 199 1.70 7.77 -29.06
N ASP A 200 2.83 7.14 -29.39
CA ASP A 200 4.06 7.81 -29.83
C ASP A 200 4.31 9.13 -29.05
N ASP A 201 4.91 10.14 -29.66
CA ASP A 201 5.18 11.45 -29.02
C ASP A 201 3.92 12.34 -28.88
N ILE A 202 2.72 11.78 -29.03
CA ILE A 202 1.46 12.53 -29.08
C ILE A 202 0.73 12.48 -27.74
N THR A 203 0.73 11.33 -27.08
CA THR A 203 -0.01 11.12 -25.82
C THR A 203 0.73 10.17 -24.88
N ASP A 204 0.85 10.61 -23.63
CA ASP A 204 1.42 9.87 -22.51
C ASP A 204 0.48 10.04 -21.32
N VAL A 205 -0.19 8.97 -20.90
CA VAL A 205 -1.15 8.98 -19.78
C VAL A 205 -0.82 7.86 -18.81
N VAL A 206 -0.45 8.25 -17.60
CA VAL A 206 -0.19 7.36 -16.47
C VAL A 206 -1.30 7.51 -15.46
N ILE A 207 -1.92 6.38 -15.07
CA ILE A 207 -2.91 6.30 -14.00
C ILE A 207 -2.36 5.45 -12.86
N SER A 208 -2.40 6.01 -11.65
CA SER A 208 -1.83 5.49 -10.41
C SER A 208 -0.35 5.16 -10.56
N SER A 209 0.49 6.16 -10.32
CA SER A 209 1.94 6.06 -10.30
C SER A 209 2.47 6.16 -8.87
N ALA A 210 3.32 5.23 -8.48
CA ALA A 210 4.01 5.23 -7.20
C ALA A 210 5.51 5.06 -7.45
N HIS A 211 6.31 5.97 -6.89
CA HIS A 211 7.77 5.92 -6.93
C HIS A 211 8.32 5.88 -5.51
N ALA A 212 9.29 5.00 -5.25
CA ALA A 212 10.01 4.93 -3.99
C ALA A 212 11.51 4.75 -4.25
N ASP A 213 12.32 5.52 -3.51
CA ASP A 213 13.76 5.50 -3.58
C ASP A 213 14.37 5.65 -2.18
N ILE A 214 15.45 4.93 -1.90
CA ILE A 214 16.19 5.00 -0.66
C ILE A 214 17.70 4.86 -0.91
N ARG A 215 18.49 5.63 -0.14
CA ARG A 215 19.94 5.44 -0.05
C ARG A 215 20.29 4.85 1.29
N CYS A 216 21.13 3.81 1.26
CA CYS A 216 21.56 3.09 2.44
C CYS A 216 23.07 3.17 2.59
N GLU A 217 23.53 3.30 3.83
CA GLU A 217 24.94 3.22 4.19
C GLU A 217 25.16 2.18 5.29
N ALA A 218 26.33 1.53 5.25
CA ALA A 218 26.74 0.61 6.30
C ALA A 218 27.10 1.38 7.57
N GLY A 219 26.56 0.94 8.71
CA GLY A 219 26.78 1.54 10.01
C GLY A 219 25.51 1.50 10.89
N PRO A 220 25.67 1.63 12.22
CA PRO A 220 24.53 1.64 13.13
C PRO A 220 23.57 2.79 12.77
N PRO A 221 22.25 2.63 12.96
CA PRO A 221 21.28 3.70 12.73
C PRO A 221 21.64 4.95 13.53
N PRO A 222 21.36 6.16 13.00
CA PRO A 222 21.57 7.40 13.72
C PRO A 222 20.86 7.39 15.08
N VAL A 223 21.61 7.74 16.14
CA VAL A 223 21.08 7.77 17.50
C VAL A 223 20.01 8.86 17.60
N GLY A 224 18.79 8.50 18.02
CA GLY A 224 17.68 9.45 18.16
C GLY A 224 16.79 9.63 16.92
N CYS A 225 16.82 8.68 15.98
CA CYS A 225 15.81 8.62 14.93
C CYS A 225 14.40 8.52 15.54
N SER A 226 13.55 9.50 15.23
CA SER A 226 12.14 9.56 15.64
C SER A 226 11.27 9.58 14.39
N GLY A 227 10.73 8.43 13.99
CA GLY A 227 9.67 8.37 12.99
C GLY A 227 8.33 8.88 13.54
N GLY A 228 7.40 9.21 12.65
CA GLY A 228 6.01 9.40 13.04
C GLY A 228 5.28 8.06 13.12
N ASP A 229 4.08 8.07 13.71
CA ASP A 229 3.12 6.98 13.54
C ASP A 229 2.09 7.45 12.51
N PHE A 230 2.02 6.74 11.38
CA PHE A 230 1.07 7.01 10.31
C PHE A 230 0.36 5.71 9.90
N VAL A 231 -0.86 5.85 9.40
CA VAL A 231 -1.56 4.84 8.61
C VAL A 231 -1.90 5.43 7.26
N THR A 232 -1.73 4.65 6.20
CA THR A 232 -2.16 4.98 4.85
C THR A 232 -2.94 3.82 4.27
N GLY A 233 -3.78 4.08 3.27
CA GLY A 233 -4.37 3.00 2.49
C GLY A 233 -5.52 3.44 1.59
N GLY A 234 -5.60 2.81 0.44
CA GLY A 234 -6.74 2.89 -0.47
C GLY A 234 -7.24 1.50 -0.84
N GLY A 235 -8.53 1.41 -1.14
CA GLY A 235 -9.15 0.12 -1.41
C GLY A 235 -10.65 0.18 -1.53
N TRP A 236 -11.28 -0.98 -1.34
CA TRP A 236 -12.72 -1.07 -1.20
C TRP A 236 -13.16 -2.19 -0.27
N ILE A 237 -14.35 -1.99 0.29
CA ILE A 237 -15.12 -2.97 1.06
C ILE A 237 -16.50 -3.15 0.41
N THR A 238 -17.21 -4.22 0.75
CA THR A 238 -18.59 -4.47 0.27
C THR A 238 -19.56 -4.63 1.46
N PRO A 239 -19.84 -3.56 2.23
CA PRO A 239 -20.53 -3.65 3.53
C PRO A 239 -22.00 -4.10 3.41
N SER A 240 -22.67 -3.79 2.30
CA SER A 240 -24.10 -4.10 2.09
C SER A 240 -24.39 -4.53 0.65
N GLY A 241 -23.49 -5.32 0.06
CA GLY A 241 -23.64 -5.89 -1.29
C GLY A 241 -23.27 -4.95 -2.44
N ALA A 242 -23.01 -3.68 -2.17
CA ALA A 242 -22.43 -2.73 -3.11
C ALA A 242 -20.99 -2.39 -2.72
N LYS A 243 -20.15 -2.16 -3.73
CA LYS A 243 -18.76 -1.73 -3.52
C LYS A 243 -18.75 -0.34 -2.88
N ALA A 244 -17.89 -0.13 -1.89
CA ALA A 244 -17.58 1.17 -1.36
C ALA A 244 -16.06 1.39 -1.36
N ASN A 245 -15.62 2.37 -2.15
CA ASN A 245 -14.22 2.70 -2.30
C ASN A 245 -13.79 3.72 -1.25
N PHE A 246 -12.53 3.64 -0.81
CA PHE A 246 -11.95 4.60 0.11
C PHE A 246 -10.49 4.90 -0.22
N GLY A 247 -10.04 6.05 0.26
CA GLY A 247 -8.64 6.41 0.44
C GLY A 247 -8.51 7.13 1.76
N VAL A 248 -7.58 6.70 2.59
CA VAL A 248 -7.38 7.22 3.94
C VAL A 248 -5.90 7.42 4.22
N ALA A 249 -5.60 8.51 4.93
CA ALA A 249 -4.33 8.71 5.59
C ALA A 249 -4.59 9.33 6.96
N GLY A 250 -3.77 8.98 7.94
CA GLY A 250 -3.85 9.52 9.30
C GLY A 250 -2.50 9.45 10.00
N GLY A 251 -2.19 10.43 10.84
CA GLY A 251 -1.03 10.39 11.71
C GLY A 251 -0.70 11.74 12.32
N ILE A 252 0.48 11.83 12.93
CA ILE A 252 0.99 13.07 13.52
C ILE A 252 2.27 13.47 12.79
N LYS A 253 2.21 14.57 12.03
CA LYS A 253 3.35 15.17 11.33
C LYS A 253 3.76 16.45 12.06
N GLN A 254 4.97 16.46 12.63
CA GLN A 254 5.53 17.63 13.34
C GLN A 254 4.62 18.18 14.46
N GLY A 255 3.95 17.28 15.20
CA GLY A 255 3.05 17.64 16.30
C GLY A 255 1.66 18.12 15.88
N ALA A 256 1.34 18.10 14.58
CA ALA A 256 0.00 18.38 14.06
C ALA A 256 -0.61 17.12 13.44
N PHE A 257 -1.94 17.01 13.51
CA PHE A 257 -2.66 15.96 12.80
C PHE A 257 -2.48 16.10 11.28
N TRP A 258 -2.34 14.96 10.62
CA TRP A 258 -2.08 14.86 9.20
C TRP A 258 -2.94 13.76 8.59
N GLY A 259 -3.32 13.94 7.33
CA GLY A 259 -4.02 12.93 6.54
C GLY A 259 -5.34 13.44 5.96
N HIS A 260 -6.11 12.51 5.42
CA HIS A 260 -7.34 12.77 4.70
C HIS A 260 -8.28 11.57 4.74
N LEU A 261 -9.52 11.79 4.31
CA LEU A 261 -10.47 10.73 4.00
C LEU A 261 -11.19 11.08 2.68
N VAL A 262 -11.24 10.12 1.76
CA VAL A 262 -12.17 10.12 0.63
C VAL A 262 -12.90 8.78 0.62
N TYR A 263 -14.21 8.80 0.45
CA TYR A 263 -15.03 7.60 0.48
C TYR A 263 -16.21 7.74 -0.48
N ASN A 264 -16.55 6.67 -1.18
CA ASN A 264 -17.70 6.63 -2.07
C ASN A 264 -18.37 5.26 -2.03
N ASP A 265 -19.54 5.19 -1.42
CA ASP A 265 -20.39 4.00 -1.45
C ASP A 265 -21.30 4.02 -2.68
N HIS A 266 -21.23 2.97 -3.49
CA HIS A 266 -22.02 2.82 -4.71
C HIS A 266 -23.40 2.18 -4.47
N GLY A 267 -23.73 1.87 -3.22
CA GLY A 267 -25.03 1.35 -2.84
C GLY A 267 -26.17 2.34 -3.03
N PRO A 268 -27.43 1.87 -3.05
CA PRO A 268 -28.59 2.76 -3.00
C PRO A 268 -28.50 3.68 -1.78
N HIS A 269 -28.46 4.99 -2.02
CA HIS A 269 -28.26 6.02 -0.99
C HIS A 269 -26.88 5.99 -0.29
N GLY A 270 -25.89 5.35 -0.90
CA GLY A 270 -24.50 5.40 -0.44
C GLY A 270 -23.97 6.83 -0.43
N PRO A 271 -23.27 7.27 0.64
CA PRO A 271 -22.71 8.61 0.70
C PRO A 271 -21.41 8.72 -0.11
N GLN A 272 -21.19 9.91 -0.65
CA GLN A 272 -19.85 10.38 -0.98
C GLN A 272 -19.34 11.22 0.19
N VAL A 273 -18.15 10.94 0.68
CA VAL A 273 -17.56 11.61 1.85
C VAL A 273 -16.20 12.16 1.48
N LYS A 274 -15.97 13.42 1.84
CA LYS A 274 -14.68 14.07 1.77
C LYS A 274 -14.34 14.61 3.15
N GLY A 275 -13.28 14.09 3.75
CA GLY A 275 -12.69 14.66 4.96
C GLY A 275 -12.21 16.08 4.69
N THR A 276 -12.52 16.99 5.61
CA THR A 276 -12.12 18.41 5.56
C THR A 276 -11.06 18.75 6.60
N SER A 277 -10.86 17.90 7.61
CA SER A 277 -9.76 17.98 8.57
C SER A 277 -9.56 16.64 9.27
N VAL A 278 -8.36 16.39 9.80
CA VAL A 278 -8.12 15.38 10.84
C VAL A 278 -8.08 16.10 12.19
N SER A 279 -8.82 15.59 13.17
CA SER A 279 -8.92 16.17 14.52
C SER A 279 -8.50 15.23 15.64
N ASP A 280 -8.34 13.95 15.34
CA ASP A 280 -7.83 12.97 16.29
C ASP A 280 -7.08 11.84 15.58
N TYR A 281 -6.10 11.28 16.26
CA TYR A 281 -5.31 10.13 15.80
C TYR A 281 -4.83 9.31 17.00
N GLU A 282 -5.29 8.07 17.10
CA GLU A 282 -4.95 7.19 18.21
C GLU A 282 -4.41 5.83 17.75
N VAL A 283 -3.37 5.37 18.44
CA VAL A 283 -2.90 4.00 18.37
C VAL A 283 -3.78 3.14 19.26
N VAL A 284 -4.58 2.24 18.68
CA VAL A 284 -5.41 1.33 19.46
C VAL A 284 -4.53 0.26 20.10
N SER A 285 -4.32 0.37 21.42
CA SER A 285 -3.34 -0.42 22.16
C SER A 285 -3.52 -1.93 22.00
N GLY A 286 -2.40 -2.64 21.77
CA GLY A 286 -2.40 -4.10 21.57
C GLY A 286 -2.94 -4.57 20.22
N THR A 287 -3.14 -3.66 19.26
CA THR A 287 -3.66 -3.97 17.93
C THR A 287 -2.81 -3.31 16.82
N THR A 288 -3.07 -3.72 15.59
CA THR A 288 -2.60 -3.08 14.35
C THR A 288 -3.61 -2.07 13.80
N THR A 289 -4.49 -1.55 14.67
CA THR A 289 -5.52 -0.57 14.31
C THR A 289 -5.06 0.84 14.65
N ARG A 290 -5.40 1.79 13.79
CA ARG A 290 -5.33 3.23 14.04
C ARG A 290 -6.71 3.84 13.93
N HIS A 291 -7.05 4.65 14.93
CA HIS A 291 -8.29 5.41 14.99
C HIS A 291 -8.03 6.82 14.47
N ILE A 292 -8.92 7.31 13.62
CA ILE A 292 -8.84 8.65 13.03
C ILE A 292 -10.20 9.31 13.16
N GLU A 293 -10.26 10.52 13.73
CA GLU A 293 -11.46 11.36 13.67
C GLU A 293 -11.21 12.62 12.86
N GLY A 294 -12.28 13.21 12.33
CA GLY A 294 -12.19 14.44 11.58
C GLY A 294 -13.53 15.06 11.20
N THR A 295 -13.46 16.22 10.56
CA THR A 295 -14.64 16.87 9.96
C THR A 295 -14.81 16.41 8.51
N ALA A 296 -16.02 16.42 7.99
CA ALA A 296 -16.30 15.99 6.62
C ALA A 296 -17.44 16.76 5.95
N GLU A 297 -17.40 16.73 4.62
CA GLU A 297 -18.54 16.93 3.74
C GLU A 297 -19.15 15.57 3.37
N ILE A 298 -20.48 15.48 3.41
CA ILE A 298 -21.24 14.33 2.92
C ILE A 298 -22.11 14.80 1.75
N ASN A 299 -21.94 14.21 0.57
CA ASN A 299 -22.63 14.60 -0.66
C ASN A 299 -22.51 16.11 -0.95
N GLY A 300 -21.32 16.67 -0.72
CA GLY A 300 -21.01 18.09 -0.89
C GLY A 300 -21.61 19.03 0.16
N GLN A 301 -22.23 18.50 1.23
CA GLN A 301 -22.72 19.30 2.35
C GLN A 301 -21.77 19.19 3.54
N GLY A 302 -21.28 20.32 4.06
CA GLY A 302 -20.41 20.36 5.23
C GLY A 302 -21.15 20.24 6.56
N GLY A 303 -20.39 20.20 7.66
CA GLY A 303 -20.92 20.16 9.03
C GLY A 303 -21.04 18.76 9.63
N PHE A 304 -20.42 17.75 9.01
CA PHE A 304 -20.39 16.38 9.51
C PHE A 304 -19.04 16.05 10.13
N THR A 305 -18.99 14.95 10.87
CA THR A 305 -17.75 14.34 11.34
C THR A 305 -17.67 12.89 10.92
N TYR A 306 -16.45 12.37 10.86
CA TYR A 306 -16.17 10.97 10.59
C TYR A 306 -15.30 10.37 11.68
N LYS A 307 -15.39 9.05 11.82
CA LYS A 307 -14.47 8.20 12.55
C LYS A 307 -14.07 7.03 11.67
N VAL A 308 -12.78 6.77 11.56
CA VAL A 308 -12.22 5.65 10.81
C VAL A 308 -11.38 4.78 11.73
N ASP A 309 -11.60 3.47 11.65
CA ASP A 309 -10.64 2.48 12.14
C ASP A 309 -9.99 1.81 10.92
N ALA A 310 -8.69 2.00 10.76
CA ALA A 310 -7.88 1.36 9.73
C ALA A 310 -6.98 0.31 10.39
N THR A 311 -7.12 -0.95 9.99
CA THR A 311 -6.37 -2.08 10.57
C THR A 311 -5.55 -2.78 9.50
N ASP A 312 -4.24 -2.82 9.70
CA ASP A 312 -3.28 -3.54 8.86
C ASP A 312 -3.07 -4.94 9.45
N ASN A 313 -3.41 -5.99 8.72
CA ASN A 313 -3.23 -7.39 9.15
C ASN A 313 -2.17 -8.11 8.30
N GLY A 314 -1.23 -7.34 7.74
CA GLY A 314 -0.10 -7.82 6.97
C GLY A 314 -0.40 -8.01 5.49
N GLU A 315 0.66 -8.20 4.72
CA GLU A 315 0.60 -8.24 3.27
C GLU A 315 0.41 -9.66 2.70
N PRO A 316 -0.38 -9.83 1.62
CA PRO A 316 -1.16 -8.79 0.93
C PRO A 316 -2.38 -8.34 1.75
N GLY A 317 -2.77 -7.06 1.63
CA GLY A 317 -3.80 -6.41 2.44
C GLY A 317 -5.24 -6.94 2.38
N ARG A 318 -5.47 -8.16 1.87
CA ARG A 318 -6.79 -8.82 1.87
C ARG A 318 -7.34 -9.06 3.27
N ASN A 319 -6.46 -9.18 4.25
CA ASN A 319 -6.86 -9.35 5.65
C ASN A 319 -7.05 -8.02 6.36
N ASP A 320 -6.71 -6.90 5.73
CA ASP A 320 -6.87 -5.57 6.30
C ASP A 320 -8.36 -5.26 6.48
N VAL A 321 -8.65 -4.40 7.45
CA VAL A 321 -10.02 -4.04 7.81
C VAL A 321 -10.17 -2.53 7.81
N PHE A 322 -11.19 -2.06 7.11
CA PHE A 322 -11.61 -0.66 7.13
C PHE A 322 -12.99 -0.55 7.78
N ALA A 323 -13.14 0.41 8.68
CA ALA A 323 -14.44 0.81 9.23
C ALA A 323 -14.59 2.33 9.20
N LEU A 324 -15.80 2.80 8.87
CA LEU A 324 -16.21 4.19 8.83
C LEU A 324 -17.50 4.37 9.62
N SER A 325 -17.55 5.40 10.47
CA SER A 325 -18.77 5.89 11.11
C SER A 325 -18.91 7.39 10.86
N LEU A 326 -20.10 7.85 10.48
CA LEU A 326 -20.40 9.25 10.19
C LEU A 326 -21.40 9.82 11.20
N SER A 327 -21.32 11.12 11.47
CA SER A 327 -22.21 11.78 12.44
C SER A 327 -23.69 11.78 12.04
N ASN A 328 -24.02 11.51 10.77
CA ASN A 328 -25.39 11.36 10.29
C ASN A 328 -25.97 9.95 10.53
N GLY A 329 -25.23 9.05 11.18
CA GLY A 329 -25.65 7.69 11.51
C GLY A 329 -25.30 6.64 10.45
N TYR A 330 -24.67 7.02 9.34
CA TYR A 330 -24.13 6.06 8.38
C TYR A 330 -22.91 5.33 8.98
N SER A 331 -22.81 4.03 8.73
CA SER A 331 -21.65 3.23 9.10
C SER A 331 -21.37 2.14 8.07
N ALA A 332 -20.09 1.89 7.79
CA ALA A 332 -19.64 0.82 6.93
C ALA A 332 -18.42 0.14 7.55
N LYS A 333 -18.31 -1.19 7.42
CA LYS A 333 -17.15 -1.96 7.87
C LYS A 333 -16.99 -3.21 7.02
N GLY A 334 -15.76 -3.60 6.74
CA GLY A 334 -15.46 -4.85 6.08
C GLY A 334 -13.96 -5.14 6.03
N SER A 335 -13.62 -6.40 5.76
CA SER A 335 -12.30 -6.74 5.24
C SER A 335 -12.16 -6.21 3.82
N LEU A 336 -10.93 -5.90 3.41
CA LEU A 336 -10.69 -5.37 2.07
C LEU A 336 -10.97 -6.42 1.00
N ASP A 337 -11.93 -6.12 0.15
CA ASP A 337 -12.16 -6.87 -1.08
C ASP A 337 -11.10 -6.53 -2.14
N GLY A 338 -10.32 -5.46 -1.91
CA GLY A 338 -9.02 -5.14 -2.52
C GLY A 338 -8.50 -3.78 -2.12
N GLY A 339 -7.26 -3.50 -2.50
CA GLY A 339 -6.49 -2.41 -1.88
C GLY A 339 -5.56 -2.89 -0.78
N ASN A 340 -5.02 -1.95 -0.01
CA ASN A 340 -4.14 -2.25 1.13
C ASN A 340 -4.20 -1.13 2.19
N ILE A 341 -3.95 -1.47 3.45
CA ILE A 341 -3.66 -0.55 4.55
C ILE A 341 -2.22 -0.80 5.01
N GLN A 342 -1.47 0.27 5.25
CA GLN A 342 -0.07 0.22 5.69
C GLN A 342 0.10 1.01 6.97
N LEU A 343 0.70 0.37 7.99
CA LEU A 343 1.21 1.07 9.16
C LEU A 343 2.67 1.49 8.97
N HIS A 344 2.94 2.75 9.30
CA HIS A 344 4.27 3.33 9.33
C HIS A 344 4.59 3.68 10.77
N THR A 345 5.19 2.75 11.51
CA THR A 345 5.44 2.93 12.95
C THR A 345 6.72 3.73 13.23
N PRO A 346 6.84 4.40 14.40
CA PRO A 346 8.01 5.22 14.76
C PRO A 346 9.34 4.48 14.90
N ALA A 347 9.34 3.15 14.81
CA ALA A 347 10.54 2.35 15.02
C ALA A 347 11.53 2.55 13.87
N CYS A 348 12.73 3.00 14.22
CA CYS A 348 13.87 2.97 13.31
C CYS A 348 14.47 1.57 13.40
N GLN A 349 14.16 0.74 12.38
CA GLN A 349 14.75 -0.58 12.21
C GLN A 349 16.07 -0.48 11.47
#